data_AF-A0A317CE11-F1
#
_entry.id   AF-A0A317CE11-F1
#
_cell.length_a   1.000
_cell.length_b   1.000
_cell.length_c   1.000
_cell.angle_alpha   90.00
_cell.angle_beta   90.00
_cell.angle_gamma   90.00
#
_symmetry.space_group_name_H-M   'P 1'
#
loop_
_entity.id
_entity.type
_entity.pdbx_description
1 polymer ?
#
loop_
_entity_poly.entity_id
_entity_poly.type
_entity_poly.pdbx_seq_one_letter_code
_entity_poly.pdbx_strand_id
1 'polypeptide(L)' 'MPANTDLRWLKPAELKGAARRFSEFCKTDIKQQASADEQFDVETYNKSVKLIVDKLKASRETIKKVSE' A
#
# COMPACT_ATOMS: atom_id res chain seq x y z
N MET A 1 21.25 -4.28 -8.24
CA MET A 1 20.00 -4.57 -7.49
C MET A 1 19.21 -3.27 -7.38
N PRO A 2 17.95 -3.18 -7.84
CA PRO A 2 17.19 -1.94 -7.79
C PRO A 2 16.81 -1.65 -6.34
N ALA A 3 17.39 -0.59 -5.77
CA ALA A 3 17.27 -0.25 -4.35
C ALA A 3 15.86 0.22 -3.92
N ASN A 4 14.89 0.28 -4.83
CA ASN A 4 13.61 0.97 -4.61
C ASN A 4 12.35 0.08 -4.70
N THR A 5 12.47 -1.22 -4.97
CA THR A 5 11.29 -2.13 -5.08
C THR A 5 10.78 -2.62 -3.72
N ASP A 6 11.32 -2.11 -2.61
CA ASP A 6 10.93 -2.53 -1.27
C ASP A 6 10.13 -1.42 -0.57
N LEU A 7 8.84 -1.65 -0.35
CA LEU A 7 7.93 -0.74 0.36
C LEU A 7 8.21 -0.74 1.89
N ARG A 8 9.42 -0.39 2.30
CA ARG A 8 9.87 -0.41 3.71
C ARG A 8 9.06 0.49 4.62
N TRP A 9 8.59 1.61 4.08
CA TRP A 9 7.72 2.55 4.79
C TRP A 9 6.34 1.95 5.09
N LEU A 10 5.92 0.95 4.32
CA LEU A 10 4.62 0.32 4.47
C LEU A 10 4.70 -0.78 5.53
N LYS A 11 4.09 -0.52 6.70
CA LYS A 11 4.11 -1.43 7.86
C LYS A 11 2.71 -1.99 8.12
N PRO A 12 2.36 -3.17 7.57
CA PRO A 12 1.02 -3.74 7.72
C PRO A 12 0.61 -4.00 9.18
N ALA A 13 1.59 -4.25 10.06
CA ALA A 13 1.36 -4.47 11.48
C ALA A 13 0.78 -3.24 12.20
N GLU A 14 1.05 -2.03 11.70
CA GLU A 14 0.51 -0.77 12.25
C GLU A 14 -0.86 -0.44 11.66
N LEU A 15 -1.34 -1.24 10.70
CA LEU A 15 -2.60 -1.04 9.98
C LEU A 15 -3.64 -2.06 10.43
N LYS A 16 -4.91 -1.74 10.19
CA LYS A 16 -6.03 -2.61 10.55
C LYS A 16 -7.05 -2.68 9.42
N GLY A 17 -7.74 -3.83 9.29
CA GLY A 17 -8.81 -4.01 8.30
C GLY A 17 -8.31 -3.99 6.85
N ALA A 18 -9.05 -3.30 5.97
CA ALA A 18 -8.73 -3.23 4.54
C ALA A 18 -7.34 -2.65 4.26
N ALA A 19 -6.93 -1.60 4.99
CA ALA A 19 -5.59 -1.01 4.85
C ALA A 19 -4.47 -2.02 5.11
N ARG A 20 -4.64 -2.92 6.10
CA ARG A 20 -3.68 -3.98 6.38
C ARG A 20 -3.59 -4.97 5.22
N ARG A 21 -4.73 -5.52 4.79
CA ARG A 21 -4.78 -6.50 3.69
C ARG A 21 -4.20 -5.95 2.40
N PHE A 22 -4.55 -4.71 2.05
CA PHE A 22 -4.00 -4.00 0.90
C PHE A 22 -2.48 -3.85 1.01
N SER A 23 -1.97 -3.52 2.19
CA SER A 23 -0.53 -3.34 2.41
C SER A 23 0.26 -4.64 2.32
N GLU A 24 -0.29 -5.76 2.78
CA GLU A 24 0.32 -7.08 2.63
C GLU A 24 0.36 -7.49 1.15
N PHE A 25 -0.71 -7.19 0.40
CA PHE A 25 -0.77 -7.42 -1.04
C PHE A 25 0.32 -6.61 -1.79
N CYS A 26 0.40 -5.30 -1.58
CA CYS A 26 1.35 -4.43 -2.30
C CYS A 26 2.82 -4.83 -2.09
N LYS A 27 3.17 -5.38 -0.92
CA LYS A 27 4.54 -5.88 -0.66
C LYS A 27 4.92 -7.09 -1.52
N THR A 28 3.94 -7.89 -1.92
CA THR A 28 4.15 -9.04 -2.79
C THR A 28 4.05 -8.62 -4.25
N ASP A 29 3.05 -7.81 -4.59
CA ASP A 29 2.77 -7.34 -5.94
C ASP A 29 3.92 -6.51 -6.52
N ILE A 30 4.49 -5.57 -5.77
CA ILE A 30 5.59 -4.71 -6.26
C ILE A 30 6.79 -5.52 -6.79
N LYS A 31 7.08 -6.67 -6.18
CA LYS A 31 8.18 -7.56 -6.60
C LYS A 31 7.84 -8.28 -7.90
N GLN A 32 6.58 -8.68 -8.06
CA GLN A 32 6.09 -9.33 -9.27
C GLN A 32 6.06 -8.34 -10.43
N GLN A 33 5.47 -7.16 -10.23
CA GLN A 33 5.39 -6.10 -11.24
C GLN A 33 6.78 -5.67 -11.70
N ALA A 34 7.70 -5.39 -10.76
CA ALA A 34 9.06 -4.99 -11.09
C ALA A 34 9.91 -6.09 -11.78
N SER A 35 9.49 -7.35 -11.69
CA SER A 35 10.16 -8.46 -12.38
C SER A 35 9.51 -8.80 -13.73
N ALA A 36 8.23 -8.47 -13.89
CA ALA A 36 7.43 -8.80 -15.07
C ALA A 36 7.41 -7.68 -16.12
N ASP A 37 7.57 -6.43 -15.70
CA ASP A 37 7.50 -5.26 -16.57
C ASP A 37 8.78 -4.41 -16.46
N GLU A 38 9.53 -4.33 -17.56
CA GLU A 38 10.78 -3.55 -17.63
C GLU A 38 10.55 -2.04 -17.55
N GLN A 39 9.33 -1.59 -17.87
CA GLN A 39 8.91 -0.19 -17.80
C GLN A 39 8.22 0.16 -16.48
N PHE A 40 8.28 -0.74 -15.48
CA PHE A 40 7.53 -0.57 -14.25
C PHE A 40 7.99 0.66 -13.47
N ASP A 41 7.12 1.66 -13.38
CA ASP A 41 7.39 2.90 -12.67
C ASP A 41 7.13 2.74 -11.17
N VAL A 42 8.17 2.28 -10.47
CA VAL A 42 8.19 2.05 -9.02
C VAL A 42 7.76 3.29 -8.23
N GLU A 43 8.11 4.50 -8.72
CA GLU A 43 7.79 5.74 -8.04
C GLU A 43 6.29 6.04 -8.05
N THR A 44 5.65 5.95 -9.22
CA THR A 44 4.20 6.11 -9.40
C THR A 44 3.43 5.05 -8.63
N TYR A 45 3.89 3.80 -8.66
CA TYR A 45 3.32 2.73 -7.86
C TYR A 45 3.35 3.09 -6.37
N ASN A 46 4.51 3.53 -5.86
CA ASN A 46 4.68 3.89 -4.46
C ASN A 46 3.78 5.07 -4.05
N LYS A 47 3.68 6.12 -4.87
CA LYS A 47 2.74 7.24 -4.67
C LYS A 47 1.28 6.77 -4.62
N SER A 48 0.90 5.86 -5.50
CA SER A 48 -0.46 5.30 -5.56
C SER A 48 -0.78 4.48 -4.31
N VAL A 49 0.14 3.62 -3.86
CA VAL A 49 -0.01 2.84 -2.63
C VAL A 49 -0.17 3.75 -1.41
N LYS A 50 0.62 4.83 -1.29
CA LYS A 50 0.46 5.83 -0.22
C LYS A 50 -0.95 6.40 -0.20
N LEU A 51 -1.44 6.85 -1.36
CA LEU A 51 -2.76 7.48 -1.47
C LEU A 51 -3.89 6.51 -1.12
N ILE A 52 -3.82 5.26 -1.58
CA ILE A 52 -4.85 4.25 -1.28
C ILE A 52 -4.82 3.89 0.21
N VAL A 53 -3.64 3.66 0.80
CA VAL A 53 -3.51 3.37 2.24
C VAL A 53 -4.07 4.51 3.09
N ASP A 54 -3.78 5.76 2.71
CA ASP A 54 -4.30 6.95 3.39
C ASP A 54 -5.84 7.00 3.35
N LYS A 55 -6.43 6.81 2.16
CA LYS A 55 -7.89 6.73 2.00
C LYS A 55 -8.51 5.59 2.81
N LEU A 56 -7.88 4.42 2.83
CA LEU A 56 -8.36 3.26 3.59
C LEU A 56 -8.28 3.48 5.11
N LYS A 57 -7.31 4.27 5.59
CA LYS A 57 -7.25 4.71 6.98
C LYS A 57 -8.38 5.69 7.30
N ALA A 58 -8.51 6.76 6.50
CA ALA A 58 -9.51 7.81 6.70
C ALA A 58 -10.95 7.27 6.62
N SER A 59 -11.23 6.35 5.70
CA SER A 59 -12.55 5.72 5.56
C SER A 59 -12.95 4.91 6.81
N ARG A 60 -12.00 4.44 7.61
CA ARG A 60 -12.28 3.76 8.87
C ARG A 60 -12.66 4.73 9.98
N GLU A 61 -12.16 5.96 9.92
CA GLU A 61 -12.49 7.01 10.90
C GLU A 61 -13.91 7.54 10.70
N THR A 62 -14.35 7.66 9.44
CA THR A 62 -15.74 8.04 9.12
C THR A 62 -16.76 6.95 9.47
N ILE A 63 -16.45 5.67 9.28
CA ILE A 63 -17.37 4.57 9.65
C ILE A 63 -17.56 4.49 11.17
N LYS A 64 -16.52 4.78 11.97
CA LYS A 64 -16.65 4.81 13.44
C LYS A 64 -17.53 5.95 13.95
N LYS A 65 -17.59 7.08 13.25
CA LYS A 65 -18.31 8.29 13.68
C LYS A 65 -19.83 8.23 13.47
N VAL A 66 -20.33 7.26 12.70
CA VAL A 66 -21.76 7.10 12.39
C VAL A 66 -22.43 6.07 13.32
N SER A 67 -21.68 5.45 14.22
CA SER A 67 -22.18 4.41 15.13
C SER A 67 -22.21 4.82 16.61
N GLU A 68 -22.15 6.13 16.89
CA GLU A 68 -22.20 6.70 18.24
C GLU A 68 -23.47 7.52 18.46
#